data_AF-A0A0Q9IZJ9-F1
#
_entry.id   AF-A0A0Q9IZJ9-F1
#
_cell.length_a   1.000
_cell.length_b   1.000
_cell.length_c   1.000
_cell.angle_alpha   90.00
_cell.angle_beta   90.00
_cell.angle_gamma   90.00
#
_symmetry.space_group_name_H-M   'P 1'
#
loop_
_entity.id
_entity.type
_entity.pdbx_description
1 polymer ?
#
loop_
_entity_poly.entity_id
_entity_poly.type
_entity_poly.pdbx_seq_one_letter_code
_entity_poly.pdbx_strand_id
1 'polypeptide(L)' 'MSVAIAQSLISMKSAATQQALQIEMVKQNADSDQALVAMLQQASEQQQATLPAGQGANLDITA' A
#
# COMPACT_ATOMS: atom_id res chain seq x y z
N MET A 1 -15.15 32.99 -27.97
CA MET A 1 -15.90 32.03 -27.11
C MET A 1 -15.26 30.65 -27.04
N SER A 2 -14.71 30.08 -28.12
CA SER A 2 -14.13 28.72 -28.13
C SER A 2 -12.91 28.53 -27.22
N VAL A 3 -11.99 29.51 -27.15
CA VAL A 3 -10.75 29.43 -26.36
C VAL A 3 -11.03 29.35 -24.85
N ALA A 4 -12.01 30.12 -24.35
CA ALA A 4 -12.38 30.08 -22.94
C ALA A 4 -12.93 28.71 -22.51
N ILE A 5 -13.76 28.08 -23.36
CA ILE A 5 -14.30 26.74 -23.11
C ILE A 5 -13.18 25.70 -23.14
N ALA A 6 -12.26 25.78 -24.11
CA ALA A 6 -11.11 24.87 -24.18
C ALA A 6 -10.21 24.99 -22.93
N GLN A 7 -9.97 26.21 -22.44
CA GLN A 7 -9.20 26.44 -21.22
C GLN A 7 -9.91 25.85 -19.99
N SER A 8 -11.22 26.02 -19.86
CA SER A 8 -12.01 25.42 -18.79
C SER A 8 -11.99 23.89 -18.83
N LEU A 9 -12.08 23.28 -20.02
CA LEU A 9 -11.99 21.83 -20.18
C LEU A 9 -10.62 21.27 -19.78
N ILE A 10 -9.54 21.96 -20.14
CA ILE A 10 -8.18 21.57 -19.74
C ILE A 10 -8.02 21.67 -18.22
N SER A 11 -8.50 22.76 -17.60
CA SER A 11 -8.47 22.93 -16.14
C SER A 11 -9.31 21.89 -15.39
N MET A 12 -10.47 21.51 -15.93
CA MET A 12 -11.28 20.43 -15.36
C MET A 12 -10.59 19.06 -15.51
N LYS A 13 -10.01 18.79 -16.68
CA LYS A 13 -9.29 17.53 -16.93
C LYS A 13 -8.04 17.39 -16.06
N SER A 14 -7.31 18.48 -15.83
CA SER A 14 -6.14 18.46 -14.95
C SER A 14 -6.54 18.25 -13.49
N ALA A 15 -7.60 18.89 -13.01
CA ALA A 15 -8.13 18.67 -11.66
C ALA A 15 -8.60 17.23 -11.45
N ALA A 16 -9.36 16.67 -12.40
CA ALA A 16 -9.78 15.27 -12.36
C ALA A 16 -8.59 14.30 -12.37
N THR A 17 -7.56 14.60 -13.15
CA THR A 17 -6.33 13.80 -13.21
C THR A 17 -5.57 13.84 -11.87
N GLN A 18 -5.45 15.01 -11.24
CA GLN A 18 -4.80 15.15 -9.94
C GLN A 18 -5.55 14.37 -8.85
N GLN A 19 -6.88 14.43 -8.85
CA GLN A 19 -7.69 13.67 -7.91
C GLN A 19 -7.54 12.16 -8.12
N ALA A 20 -7.55 11.70 -9.38
CA ALA A 20 -7.32 10.29 -9.71
C ALA A 20 -5.94 9.80 -9.29
N LEU A 21 -4.88 10.60 -9.52
CA LEU A 21 -3.53 10.30 -9.08
C LEU A 21 -3.42 10.17 -7.56
N GLN A 22 -4.06 11.06 -6.79
CA GLN A 22 -4.05 10.96 -5.33
C GLN A 22 -4.71 9.67 -4.84
N ILE A 23 -5.86 9.30 -5.40
CA ILE A 23 -6.56 8.07 -5.07
C ILE A 23 -5.71 6.84 -5.43
N GLU A 24 -5.11 6.85 -6.61
CA GLU A 24 -4.28 5.76 -7.09
C GLU A 24 -3.01 5.59 -6.24
N MET A 25 -2.38 6.70 -5.81
CA MET A 25 -1.24 6.64 -4.89
C MET A 25 -1.63 6.01 -3.55
N VAL A 26 -2.79 6.38 -2.97
CA VAL A 26 -3.26 5.76 -1.71
C VAL A 26 -3.48 4.27 -1.89
N LYS A 27 -4.10 3.85 -3.01
CA LYS A 27 -4.28 2.44 -3.35
C LYS A 27 -2.94 1.69 -3.48
N GLN A 28 -1.98 2.25 -4.21
CA GLN A 28 -0.66 1.63 -4.37
C GLN A 28 0.07 1.46 -3.03
N ASN A 29 -0.06 2.41 -2.10
CA ASN A 29 0.48 2.25 -0.75
C ASN A 29 -0.22 1.10 -0.01
N ALA A 30 -1.55 1.03 -0.06
CA ALA A 30 -2.30 -0.06 0.59
C ALA A 30 -1.97 -1.45 -0.01
N ASP A 31 -1.86 -1.54 -1.34
CA ASP A 31 -1.47 -2.78 -2.03
C ASP A 31 -0.04 -3.19 -1.68
N SER A 32 0.87 -2.23 -1.52
CA SER A 32 2.25 -2.47 -1.09
C SER A 32 2.30 -3.00 0.34
N ASP A 33 1.54 -2.40 1.26
CA ASP A 33 1.43 -2.87 2.65
C ASP A 33 0.88 -4.30 2.71
N GLN A 34 -0.15 -4.60 1.92
CA GLN A 34 -0.71 -5.94 1.85
C GLN A 34 0.30 -6.96 1.29
N ALA A 35 1.09 -6.58 0.30
CA ALA A 35 2.16 -7.42 -0.24
C ALA A 35 3.26 -7.70 0.81
N LEU A 36 3.63 -6.70 1.62
CA LEU A 36 4.57 -6.88 2.72
C LEU A 36 4.02 -7.83 3.78
N VAL A 37 2.75 -7.68 4.18
CA VAL A 37 2.09 -8.59 5.13
C VAL A 37 2.06 -10.02 4.57
N ALA A 38 1.72 -10.20 3.30
CA ALA A 38 1.72 -11.51 2.66
C ALA A 38 3.12 -12.14 2.63
N MET A 39 4.16 -11.35 2.35
CA MET A 39 5.55 -11.82 2.39
C MET A 39 5.96 -12.24 3.81
N LEU A 40 5.59 -11.46 4.83
CA LEU A 40 5.88 -11.79 6.24
C LEU A 40 5.14 -13.04 6.69
N GLN A 41 3.87 -13.21 6.28
CA GLN A 41 3.08 -14.41 6.57
C GLN A 41 3.71 -15.64 5.91
N GLN A 42 4.07 -15.54 4.64
CA GLN A 42 4.75 -16.61 3.91
C GLN A 42 6.13 -16.94 4.51
N ALA A 43 6.89 -15.92 4.94
CA ALA A 43 8.18 -16.12 5.61
C ALA A 43 8.00 -16.80 6.98
N SER A 44 6.97 -16.43 7.73
CA SER A 44 6.62 -17.06 9.01
C SER A 44 6.28 -18.53 8.82
N GLU A 45 5.44 -18.88 7.85
CA GLU A 45 5.06 -20.27 7.55
C GLU A 45 6.27 -21.12 7.10
N GLN A 46 7.19 -20.55 6.32
CA GLN A 46 8.41 -21.23 5.91
C GLN A 46 9.43 -21.38 7.05
N GLN A 47 9.58 -20.36 7.91
CA GLN A 47 10.49 -20.41 9.06
C GLN A 47 9.98 -21.31 10.19
N GLN A 48 8.66 -21.43 10.36
CA GLN A 48 8.04 -22.31 11.36
C GLN A 48 8.43 -23.79 11.16
N ALA A 49 8.81 -24.18 9.94
CA ALA A 49 9.27 -25.53 9.62
C ALA A 49 10.73 -25.82 10.08
N THR A 50 11.52 -24.83 10.52
CA THR A 50 12.96 -25.02 10.81
C THR A 50 13.46 -24.32 12.07
N LEU A 51 12.58 -23.79 12.94
CA LEU A 51 13.01 -23.25 14.23
C LEU A 51 13.30 -24.40 15.20
N PRO A 52 14.55 -24.53 15.73
CA PRO A 52 14.82 -25.46 16.82
C PRO A 52 13.89 -25.12 17.99
N ALA A 53 13.29 -26.14 18.61
CA ALA A 53 12.42 -25.95 19.78
C ALA A 53 13.16 -25.10 20.84
N GLY A 54 12.72 -23.85 21.03
CA GLY A 54 13.38 -22.89 21.93
C GLY A 54 13.38 -21.44 21.44
N GLN A 55 13.32 -21.18 20.13
CA GLN A 55 13.17 -19.82 19.58
C GLN A 55 11.69 -19.46 19.44
N GLY A 56 11.04 -19.22 20.57
CA GLY A 56 9.62 -18.84 20.64
C GLY A 56 9.03 -18.81 22.04
N ALA A 57 9.79 -19.26 23.05
CA ALA A 57 9.31 -19.37 24.42
C ALA A 57 9.44 -18.07 25.25
N ASN A 58 10.23 -17.09 24.81
CA ASN A 58 10.46 -15.84 25.55
C ASN A 58 10.07 -14.63 24.71
N LEU A 59 8.78 -14.49 24.38
CA LEU A 59 8.22 -13.16 24.12
C LEU A 59 7.88 -12.58 25.50
N ASP A 60 8.69 -11.64 25.96
CA ASP A 60 8.39 -10.86 27.16
C ASP A 60 7.11 -10.06 26.92
N ILE A 61 6.01 -10.53 27.52
CA ILE A 61 4.68 -9.90 27.48
C ILE A 61 4.51 -8.84 28.60
N THR A 62 5.60 -8.18 28.99
CA THR A 62 5.56 -7.17 30.06
C THR A 62 6.27 -5.87 29.66
N ALA A 63 5.47 -4.93 29.12
CA ALA A 63 5.46 -3.51 29.52
C ALA A 63 4.17 -2.84 29.03
#